data_AF-A0A1Z4RBL4-F1
#
_entry.id   AF-A0A1Z4RBL4-F1
#
_cell.length_a   1.000
_cell.length_b   1.000
_cell.length_c   1.000
_cell.angle_alpha   90.00
_cell.angle_beta   90.00
_cell.angle_gamma   90.00
#
_symmetry.space_group_name_H-M   'P 1'
#
loop_
_entity.id
_entity.type
_entity.pdbx_description
1 polymer ?
#
loop_
_entity_poly.entity_id
_entity_poly.type
_entity_poly.pdbx_seq_one_letter_code
_entity_poly.pdbx_strand_id
1 'polypeptide(L)'
;MGELTLKAKQLQKLGLKPRTRLSPLLQKCCLRLSANESYQKAEIEVEALTGVKVGHSTQQKLVLSQDFQLPLAKQAVSEVSVDGGKVRQERSTESRLSLARL
;
A
#
# COMPACT_ATOMS: atom_id res chain seq x y z
N MET A 1 2.69 -17.38 -14.45
CA MET A 1 1.70 -16.38 -14.90
C MET A 1 1.98 -16.08 -16.36
N GLY A 2 0.97 -16.16 -17.23
CA GLY A 2 1.11 -15.89 -18.67
C GLY A 2 0.92 -14.41 -19.00
N GLU A 3 1.23 -14.03 -20.24
CA GLU A 3 0.97 -12.70 -20.79
C GLU A 3 -0.44 -12.66 -21.40
N LEU A 4 -1.18 -11.57 -21.13
CA LEU A 4 -2.50 -11.32 -21.70
C LEU A 4 -2.45 -10.10 -22.61
N THR A 5 -2.70 -10.30 -23.90
CA THR A 5 -2.74 -9.21 -24.88
C THR A 5 -4.11 -8.55 -24.87
N LEU A 6 -4.19 -7.30 -24.41
CA LEU A 6 -5.41 -6.50 -24.39
C LEU A 6 -5.40 -5.43 -25.49
N LYS A 7 -6.56 -5.20 -26.12
CA LYS A 7 -6.73 -4.07 -27.05
C LYS A 7 -6.77 -2.75 -26.29
N ALA A 8 -6.35 -1.65 -26.92
CA ALA A 8 -6.35 -0.32 -26.32
C ALA A 8 -7.73 0.09 -25.74
N LYS A 9 -8.83 -0.22 -26.44
CA LYS A 9 -10.20 0.02 -25.96
C LYS A 9 -10.52 -0.71 -24.64
N GLN A 10 -10.00 -1.93 -24.47
CA GLN A 10 -10.20 -2.71 -23.24
C GLN A 10 -9.37 -2.14 -22.08
N LEU A 11 -8.13 -1.74 -22.36
CA LEU A 11 -7.26 -1.06 -21.40
C LEU A 11 -7.91 0.23 -20.87
N GLN A 12 -8.49 1.04 -21.77
CA GLN A 12 -9.18 2.27 -21.41
C GLN A 12 -10.44 2.00 -20.56
N LYS A 13 -11.24 0.99 -20.93
CA LYS A 13 -12.43 0.58 -20.15
C LYS A 13 -12.08 0.06 -18.75
N LEU A 14 -10.93 -0.62 -18.61
CA LEU A 14 -10.48 -1.20 -17.35
C LEU A 14 -9.62 -0.23 -16.51
N GLY A 15 -9.25 0.94 -17.05
CA GLY A 15 -8.40 1.92 -16.37
C GLY A 15 -7.02 1.38 -16.00
N LEU A 16 -6.49 0.41 -16.77
CA LEU A 16 -5.22 -0.25 -16.44
C LEU A 16 -4.03 0.55 -16.96
N LYS A 17 -2.98 0.65 -16.14
CA LYS A 17 -1.68 1.12 -16.63
C LYS A 17 -1.00 -0.02 -17.42
N PRO A 18 -0.21 0.28 -18.46
CA PRO A 18 0.61 -0.72 -19.14
C PRO A 18 1.50 -1.50 -18.15
N ARG A 19 1.70 -2.79 -18.41
CA ARG A 19 2.55 -3.71 -17.61
C ARG A 19 2.10 -3.88 -16.14
N THR A 20 0.83 -3.60 -15.84
CA THR A 20 0.27 -3.88 -14.51
C THR A 20 0.13 -5.39 -14.31
N ARG A 21 0.72 -5.93 -13.24
CA ARG A 21 0.67 -7.37 -12.92
C ARG A 21 -0.51 -7.78 -12.03
N LEU A 22 -1.08 -6.84 -11.28
CA LEU A 22 -2.18 -7.08 -10.35
C LEU A 22 -3.46 -6.49 -10.91
N SER A 23 -4.54 -7.27 -10.89
CA SER A 23 -5.85 -6.75 -11.27
C SER A 23 -6.30 -5.65 -10.29
N PRO A 24 -7.14 -4.69 -10.71
CA PRO A 24 -7.60 -3.60 -9.83
C PRO A 24 -8.36 -4.12 -8.61
N LEU A 25 -9.10 -5.21 -8.77
CA LEU A 25 -9.77 -5.88 -7.66
C LEU A 25 -8.78 -6.49 -6.67
N LEU A 26 -7.76 -7.19 -7.17
CA LEU A 26 -6.73 -7.78 -6.31
C LEU A 26 -5.95 -6.71 -5.54
N GLN A 27 -5.63 -5.58 -6.18
CA GLN A 27 -5.01 -4.44 -5.50
C GLN A 27 -5.89 -3.92 -4.35
N LYS A 28 -7.19 -3.76 -4.56
CA LYS A 28 -8.13 -3.36 -3.49
C LYS A 28 -8.17 -4.36 -2.35
N CYS A 29 -8.16 -5.66 -2.64
CA CYS A 29 -8.11 -6.69 -1.60
C CYS A 29 -6.81 -6.58 -0.78
N CYS A 30 -5.64 -6.45 -1.42
CA CYS A 30 -4.37 -6.26 -0.73
C CYS A 30 -4.38 -5.03 0.18
N LEU A 31 -4.91 -3.89 -0.30
CA LEU A 31 -5.01 -2.67 0.51
C LEU A 31 -5.91 -2.85 1.75
N ARG A 32 -7.05 -3.54 1.60
CA ARG A 32 -7.97 -3.81 2.71
C ARG A 32 -7.35 -4.73 3.75
N LEU A 33 -6.72 -5.81 3.31
CA LEU A 33 -6.05 -6.76 4.21
C LEU A 33 -4.88 -6.10 4.94
N SER A 34 -4.07 -5.31 4.22
CA SER A 34 -2.99 -4.53 4.81
C SER A 34 -3.45 -3.44 5.79
N ALA A 35 -4.70 -2.97 5.70
CA ALA A 35 -5.25 -2.00 6.63
C ALA A 35 -5.76 -2.67 7.93
N ASN A 36 -6.23 -3.91 7.84
CA ASN A 36 -6.75 -4.67 8.97
C ASN A 36 -5.65 -5.43 9.73
N GLU A 37 -4.60 -5.86 9.02
CA GLU A 37 -3.55 -6.71 9.55
C GLU A 37 -2.14 -6.23 9.17
N SER A 38 -1.09 -6.95 9.59
CA SER A 38 0.27 -6.67 9.12
C SER A 38 0.48 -7.13 7.68
N TYR A 39 1.45 -6.53 6.98
CA TYR A 39 1.78 -6.91 5.60
C TYR A 39 2.13 -8.40 5.44
N GLN A 40 2.78 -9.00 6.45
CA GLN A 40 3.13 -10.43 6.45
C GLN A 40 1.89 -11.31 6.55
N LYS A 41 0.90 -10.94 7.37
CA LYS A 41 -0.35 -11.71 7.46
C LYS A 41 -1.22 -11.51 6.22
N ALA A 42 -1.26 -10.29 5.71
CA ALA A 42 -1.95 -10.00 4.45
C ALA A 42 -1.36 -10.79 3.28
N GLU A 43 -0.06 -11.09 3.26
CA GLU A 43 0.56 -11.97 2.25
C GLU A 43 -0.02 -13.39 2.31
N ILE A 44 -0.11 -13.96 3.50
CA ILE A 44 -0.67 -15.30 3.74
C ILE A 44 -2.16 -15.34 3.36
N GLU A 45 -2.92 -14.32 3.76
CA GLU A 45 -4.36 -14.29 3.54
C GLU A 45 -4.73 -14.05 2.08
N VAL A 46 -4.00 -13.21 1.35
CA VAL A 46 -4.20 -13.04 -0.10
C VAL A 46 -3.98 -14.36 -0.84
N GLU A 47 -2.91 -15.08 -0.51
CA GLU A 47 -2.64 -16.39 -1.12
C GLU A 47 -3.75 -17.40 -0.79
N ALA A 48 -4.17 -17.48 0.48
CA ALA A 48 -5.23 -18.40 0.91
C ALA A 48 -6.57 -18.13 0.21
N LEU A 49 -6.95 -16.86 0.02
CA LEU A 49 -8.23 -16.48 -0.57
C LEU A 49 -8.25 -16.53 -2.10
N THR A 50 -7.11 -16.33 -2.75
CA THR A 50 -7.06 -16.11 -4.21
C THR A 50 -6.18 -17.08 -4.97
N GLY A 51 -5.33 -17.85 -4.28
CA GLY A 51 -4.27 -18.67 -4.87
C GLY A 51 -3.13 -17.84 -5.49
N VAL A 52 -3.15 -16.52 -5.36
CA VAL A 52 -2.13 -15.62 -5.91
C VAL A 52 -1.18 -15.14 -4.82
N LYS A 53 0.12 -15.32 -5.03
CA LYS A 53 1.16 -14.78 -4.13
C LYS A 53 1.37 -13.29 -4.35
N VAL A 54 1.15 -12.49 -3.31
CA VAL A 54 1.50 -11.06 -3.27
C VAL A 54 2.32 -10.77 -2.02
N GLY A 55 3.64 -10.70 -2.17
CA GLY A 55 4.58 -10.55 -1.06
C GLY A 55 4.39 -9.28 -0.24
N HIS A 56 4.70 -9.31 1.05
CA HIS A 56 4.52 -8.21 2.01
C HIS A 56 5.18 -6.90 1.54
N SER A 57 6.39 -6.93 0.97
CA SER A 57 7.04 -5.73 0.42
C SER A 57 6.28 -5.13 -0.78
N THR A 58 5.59 -5.97 -1.55
CA THR A 58 4.70 -5.50 -2.63
C THR A 58 3.46 -4.85 -2.05
N GLN A 59 2.89 -5.42 -0.98
CA GLN A 59 1.75 -4.82 -0.28
C GLN A 59 2.11 -3.47 0.34
N GLN A 60 3.27 -3.37 1.01
CA GLN A 60 3.77 -2.11 1.53
C GLN A 60 3.95 -1.06 0.43
N LYS A 61 4.56 -1.43 -0.72
CA LYS A 61 4.69 -0.53 -1.87
C LYS A 61 3.33 -0.09 -2.42
N LEU A 62 2.35 -1.00 -2.49
CA LEU A 62 1.00 -0.66 -2.92
C LEU A 62 0.36 0.38 -2.00
N VAL A 63 0.45 0.18 -0.67
CA VAL A 63 -0.07 1.13 0.32
C VAL A 63 0.64 2.48 0.19
N LEU A 64 1.97 2.50 0.15
CA LEU A 64 2.75 3.74 0.04
C LEU A 64 2.55 4.49 -1.28
N SER A 65 2.17 3.78 -2.34
CA SER A 65 1.90 4.39 -3.65
C SER A 65 0.52 5.03 -3.77
N GLN A 66 -0.35 4.89 -2.74
CA GLN A 66 -1.68 5.46 -2.78
C GLN A 66 -1.72 6.88 -2.24
N ASP A 67 -2.38 7.75 -3.02
CA ASP A 67 -2.72 9.09 -2.61
C ASP A 67 -3.97 9.05 -1.73
N PHE A 68 -3.77 8.90 -0.43
CA PHE A 68 -4.86 9.01 0.54
C PHE A 68 -5.25 10.48 0.73
N GLN A 69 -6.43 10.85 0.22
CA GLN A 69 -6.98 12.18 0.47
C GLN A 69 -7.27 12.31 1.97
N LEU A 70 -6.57 13.22 2.62
CA LEU A 70 -6.83 13.54 4.02
C LEU A 70 -8.19 14.25 4.12
N PRO A 71 -9.02 13.89 5.11
CA PRO A 71 -10.29 14.55 5.31
C PRO A 71 -10.06 16.03 5.63
N LEU A 72 -10.74 16.91 4.88
CA LEU A 72 -10.76 18.34 5.20
C LEU A 72 -11.62 18.58 6.44
N ALA A 73 -11.11 19.38 7.37
CA ALA A 73 -11.88 19.82 8.52
C ALA A 73 -13.08 20.65 8.05
N LYS A 74 -14.29 20.19 8.37
CA LYS A 74 -15.54 20.85 7.95
C LYS A 74 -15.83 22.13 8.75
N GLN A 75 -15.20 22.28 9.90
CA GLN A 75 -15.41 23.37 10.84
C GLN A 75 -14.14 23.68 11.61
N ALA A 76 -13.98 24.92 12.04
CA ALA A 76 -12.92 25.31 12.98
C ALA A 76 -13.18 24.63 14.33
N VAL A 77 -12.14 24.06 14.92
CA VAL A 77 -12.21 23.42 16.24
C VAL A 77 -11.36 24.25 17.19
N SER A 78 -11.95 24.68 18.31
CA SER A 78 -11.26 25.49 19.32
C SER A 78 -10.29 24.65 20.17
N GLU A 79 -10.55 23.36 20.29
CA GLU A 79 -9.75 22.41 21.07
C GLU A 79 -9.63 21.08 20.32
N VAL A 80 -8.40 20.55 20.25
CA VAL A 80 -8.11 19.24 19.65
C VAL A 80 -7.40 18.42 20.71
N SER A 81 -8.00 17.30 21.10
CA SER A 81 -7.33 16.28 21.91
C SER A 81 -6.80 15.20 20.97
N VAL A 82 -5.48 15.06 20.91
CA VAL A 82 -4.84 13.95 20.21
C VAL A 82 -4.65 12.85 21.24
N ASP A 83 -5.52 11.83 21.20
CA ASP A 83 -5.28 10.61 21.98
C ASP A 83 -4.05 9.91 21.41
N GLY A 84 -2.94 10.02 22.13
CA GLY A 84 -1.64 9.50 21.74
C GLY A 84 -1.62 7.98 21.89
N GLY A 85 -2.32 7.28 21.00
CA GLY A 85 -2.22 5.84 20.88
C GLY A 85 -0.74 5.42 20.89
N LYS A 86 -0.37 4.49 21.77
CA LYS A 86 1.03 4.11 21.98
C LYS A 86 1.56 3.35 20.76
N VAL A 87 2.17 4.08 19.83
CA VAL A 87 2.84 3.48 18.67
C VAL A 87 4.30 3.20 19.04
N ARG A 88 4.69 1.92 19.10
CA ARG A 88 6.08 1.54 19.26
C ARG A 88 6.75 1.58 17.88
N GLN A 89 7.64 2.53 17.67
CA GLN A 89 8.49 2.58 16.48
C GLN A 89 9.84 1.96 16.81
N GLU A 90 10.28 1.02 15.98
CA GLU A 90 11.66 0.53 16.03
C GLU A 90 12.55 1.56 15.32
N ARG A 91 13.55 2.07 16.03
CA ARG A 91 14.50 3.06 15.50
C ARG A 91 15.38 2.35 14.48
N SER A 92 15.28 2.69 13.19
CA SER A 92 16.27 2.23 12.21
C SER A 92 17.62 2.88 12.55
N THR A 93 18.66 2.07 12.69
CA THR A 93 20.03 2.56 12.84
C THR A 93 20.55 3.04 11.48
N GLU A 94 20.04 4.17 11.00
CA GLU A 94 20.63 4.87 9.86
C GLU A 94 20.85 6.34 10.24
N SER A 95 21.82 6.51 11.14
CA SER A 95 22.46 7.78 11.43
C SER A 95 23.91 7.50 11.78
N ARG A 96 24.70 7.13 10.76
CA ARG A 96 26.15 7.30 10.77
C ARG A 96 26.59 7.96 9.47
N LEU A 97 26.46 9.29 9.53
CA LEU A 97 27.35 10.29 8.98
C LEU A 97 28.04 9.99 7.63
N SER A 98 27.52 10.69 6.65
CA SER A 98 28.18 11.39 5.55
C SER A 98 29.41 12.26 5.93
N LEU A 99 30.40 11.77 6.69
CA LEU A 99 31.65 12.52 6.95
C LEU A 99 32.90 11.60 6.89
N ALA A 100 33.25 11.16 5.67
CA ALA A 100 34.58 10.60 5.37
C ALA A 100 34.96 10.81 3.90
N ARG A 101 34.72 12.01 3.36
CA ARG A 101 35.30 12.48 2.08
C ARG A 101 35.57 13.99 2.16
N LEU A 102 36.68 14.33 2.81
CA LEU A 102 37.57 15.44 2.47
C LEU A 102 38.98 15.00 2.81
#